data_AF-A0A2S2NEZ0-F1
#
_entry.id   AF-A0A2S2NEZ0-F1
#
_cell.length_a   1.000
_cell.length_b   1.000
_cell.length_c   1.000
_cell.angle_alpha   90.00
_cell.angle_beta   90.00
_cell.angle_gamma   90.00
#
_symmetry.space_group_name_H-M   'P 1'
#
loop_
_entity.id
_entity.type
_entity.pdbx_description
1 polymer ?
#
loop_
_entity_poly.entity_id
_entity_poly.type
_entity_poly.pdbx_seq_one_letter_code
_entity_poly.pdbx_strand_id
1 'polypeptide(L)'
;MMPSLRIVFQGQCDQGVNPCLNFTCWEGSRCAIDRLGIAECHCQEPTLCETSVRPVCGTDGYTYESKCFLERMSCSKRSGVTVAYDGHCDIEKGSQCGLHNSLSTTRDANPCNGYLCNSGATCKVRDGKAVCECPLCPEHHEPVCGSDGNTYSNECKLKYHSCQQKQIIEVSHVGACNDCT
;
A
#
# COMPACT_ATOMS: atom_id res chain seq x y z
N MET A 1 -5.49 46.11 19.24
CA MET A 1 -4.28 45.55 18.63
C MET A 1 -4.41 45.80 17.13
N MET A 2 -3.67 46.75 16.56
CA MET A 2 -3.76 47.11 15.14
C MET A 2 -2.82 46.20 14.33
N PRO A 3 -3.24 45.65 13.18
CA PRO A 3 -2.37 44.80 12.38
C PRO A 3 -1.21 45.62 11.82
N SER A 4 0.01 45.10 11.96
CA SER A 4 1.21 45.68 11.36
C SER A 4 1.20 45.42 9.86
N LEU A 5 1.12 46.49 9.07
CA LEU A 5 1.20 46.42 7.62
C LEU A 5 2.69 46.45 7.21
N ARG A 6 3.08 45.52 6.33
CA ARG A 6 4.41 45.50 5.70
C ARG A 6 4.26 45.78 4.21
N ILE A 7 5.21 46.54 3.65
CA ILE A 7 5.25 46.82 2.22
C ILE A 7 5.72 45.55 1.50
N VAL A 8 4.85 44.96 0.66
CA VAL A 8 5.15 43.74 -0.12
C VAL A 8 5.71 44.04 -1.51
N PHE A 9 5.50 45.26 -2.02
CA PHE A 9 6.03 45.74 -3.29
C PHE A 9 6.24 47.25 -3.22
N GLN A 10 7.36 47.74 -3.73
CA GLN A 10 7.63 49.18 -3.85
C GLN A 10 7.37 49.62 -5.30
N GLY A 11 6.23 50.26 -5.54
CA GLY A 11 5.78 50.77 -6.83
C GLY A 11 4.31 51.18 -6.77
N GLN A 12 3.75 51.72 -7.86
CA GLN A 12 2.31 51.97 -7.95
C GLN A 12 1.56 50.64 -7.98
N CYS A 13 0.44 50.53 -7.25
CA CYS A 13 -0.37 49.30 -7.19
C CYS A 13 -0.81 48.81 -8.59
N ASP A 14 -0.92 49.74 -9.54
CA ASP A 14 -1.38 49.50 -10.92
C ASP A 14 -0.26 48.99 -11.84
N GLN A 15 0.99 49.01 -11.35
CA GLN A 15 2.19 48.47 -12.00
C GLN A 15 2.62 47.12 -11.42
N GLY A 16 1.81 46.53 -10.53
CA GLY A 16 2.09 45.25 -9.89
C GLY A 16 2.20 44.13 -10.92
N VAL A 17 3.40 43.55 -11.06
CA VAL A 17 3.59 42.32 -11.84
C VAL A 17 2.88 41.19 -11.09
N ASN A 18 2.01 40.44 -11.77
CA ASN A 18 1.35 39.26 -11.18
C ASN A 18 2.43 38.33 -10.60
N PRO A 19 2.50 38.16 -9.26
CA PRO A 19 3.58 37.39 -8.62
C PRO A 19 3.64 35.93 -9.09
N CYS A 20 2.53 35.37 -9.57
CA CYS A 20 2.49 34.01 -10.12
C CYS A 20 3.20 33.86 -11.48
N LEU A 21 3.56 34.95 -12.18
CA LEU A 21 4.24 34.86 -13.47
C LEU A 21 5.69 34.35 -13.35
N ASN A 22 6.36 34.64 -12.22
CA ASN A 22 7.74 34.22 -11.95
C ASN A 22 7.85 33.25 -10.77
N PHE A 23 6.72 32.69 -10.30
CA PHE A 23 6.67 31.80 -9.14
C PHE A 23 6.36 30.38 -9.58
N THR A 24 7.26 29.44 -9.29
CA THR A 24 7.10 28.03 -9.66
C THR A 24 6.52 27.26 -8.47
N CYS A 25 5.36 26.65 -8.67
CA CYS A 25 4.69 25.82 -7.68
C CYS A 25 5.14 24.36 -7.74
N TRP A 26 4.88 23.61 -6.66
CA TRP A 26 5.17 22.17 -6.64
C TRP A 26 4.16 21.39 -7.51
N GLU A 27 4.50 20.14 -7.82
CA GLU A 27 3.70 19.30 -8.71
C GLU A 27 2.25 19.15 -8.24
N GLY A 28 1.29 19.37 -9.15
CA GLY A 28 -0.14 19.32 -8.87
C GLY A 28 -0.72 20.55 -8.16
N SER A 29 0.11 21.54 -7.79
CA SER A 29 -0.36 22.80 -7.20
C SER A 29 -0.40 23.96 -8.22
N ARG A 30 -1.30 24.91 -7.98
CA ARG A 30 -1.49 26.12 -8.78
C ARG A 30 -1.17 27.35 -7.95
N CYS A 31 -0.56 28.35 -8.58
CA CYS A 31 -0.33 29.63 -7.92
C CYS A 31 -1.64 30.43 -7.84
N ALA A 32 -1.91 30.98 -6.67
CA ALA A 32 -2.94 31.99 -6.45
C ALA A 32 -2.34 33.15 -5.63
N ILE A 33 -2.98 34.31 -5.68
CA ILE A 33 -2.55 35.49 -4.92
C ILE A 33 -3.43 35.59 -3.68
N ASP A 34 -2.82 35.66 -2.50
CA ASP A 34 -3.53 35.82 -1.24
C ASP A 34 -4.11 37.24 -1.05
N ARG A 35 -4.75 37.50 0.08
CA ARG A 35 -5.33 38.84 0.39
C ARG A 35 -4.28 39.93 0.58
N LEU A 36 -3.02 39.57 0.77
CA LEU A 36 -1.88 40.48 0.97
C LEU A 36 -1.10 40.73 -0.32
N GLY A 37 -1.51 40.14 -1.45
CA GLY A 37 -0.82 40.28 -2.73
C GLY A 37 0.39 39.35 -2.89
N ILE A 38 0.48 38.28 -2.11
CA ILE A 38 1.60 37.32 -2.10
C ILE A 38 1.21 36.09 -2.91
N ALA A 39 2.12 35.60 -3.76
CA ALA A 39 1.94 34.32 -4.45
C ALA A 39 2.03 33.15 -3.45
N GLU A 40 0.98 32.35 -3.42
CA GLU A 40 0.90 31.10 -2.67
C GLU A 40 0.49 29.95 -3.60
N CYS A 41 1.01 28.76 -3.32
CA CYS A 41 0.64 27.57 -4.07
C CYS A 41 -0.46 26.81 -3.33
N HIS A 42 -1.51 26.46 -4.04
CA HIS A 42 -2.64 25.71 -3.49
C HIS A 42 -2.96 24.52 -4.37
N CYS A 43 -3.53 23.48 -3.77
CA CYS A 43 -4.10 22.38 -4.50
C CYS A 43 -5.47 22.76 -5.06
N GLN A 44 -5.95 21.98 -6.01
CA GLN A 44 -7.32 22.12 -6.51
C GLN A 44 -8.32 22.04 -5.35
N GLU A 45 -9.23 23.00 -5.22
CA GLU A 45 -10.28 22.95 -4.20
C GLU A 45 -11.28 21.81 -4.49
N PRO A 46 -11.76 21.08 -3.45
CA PRO A 46 -12.67 19.96 -3.63
C PRO A 46 -13.99 20.33 -4.30
N THR A 47 -14.44 21.58 -4.14
CA THR A 47 -15.68 22.09 -4.74
C THR A 47 -15.63 22.18 -6.27
N LEU A 48 -14.43 22.15 -6.84
CA LEU A 48 -14.22 22.15 -8.29
C LEU A 48 -14.13 20.74 -8.87
N CYS A 49 -14.16 19.70 -8.03
CA CYS A 49 -14.34 18.34 -8.51
C CYS A 49 -15.81 18.11 -8.83
N GLU A 50 -16.09 17.66 -10.05
CA GLU A 50 -17.41 17.22 -10.44
C GLU A 50 -17.88 16.09 -9.52
N THR A 51 -19.14 16.14 -9.07
CA THR A 51 -19.72 15.13 -8.17
C THR A 51 -20.00 13.80 -8.87
N SER A 52 -19.61 13.68 -10.14
CA SER A 52 -19.71 12.44 -10.91
C SER A 52 -18.79 11.39 -10.30
N VAL A 53 -19.38 10.28 -9.85
CA VAL A 53 -18.64 9.12 -9.36
C VAL A 53 -18.12 8.34 -10.57
N ARG A 54 -16.85 8.53 -10.90
CA ARG A 54 -16.11 7.85 -11.96
C ARG A 54 -14.79 7.37 -11.36
N PRO A 55 -14.80 6.21 -10.69
CA PRO A 55 -13.71 5.79 -9.83
C PRO A 55 -12.43 5.52 -10.63
N VAL A 56 -11.29 5.75 -9.97
CA VAL A 56 -9.96 5.43 -10.50
C VAL A 56 -9.13 4.71 -9.43
N CYS A 57 -8.27 3.81 -9.86
CA CYS A 57 -7.29 3.17 -8.98
C CYS A 57 -6.01 4.00 -8.98
N GLY A 58 -5.52 4.35 -7.80
CA GLY A 58 -4.25 5.05 -7.62
C GLY A 58 -3.06 4.10 -7.69
N THR A 59 -1.87 4.63 -7.99
CA THR A 59 -0.60 3.89 -7.91
C THR A 59 -0.23 3.44 -6.49
N ASP A 60 -0.95 3.94 -5.49
CA ASP A 60 -0.89 3.53 -4.09
C ASP A 60 -1.84 2.37 -3.75
N GLY A 61 -2.60 1.84 -4.73
CA GLY A 61 -3.56 0.76 -4.53
C GLY A 61 -4.87 1.20 -3.88
N TYR A 62 -5.10 2.51 -3.69
CA TYR A 62 -6.36 3.03 -3.16
C TYR A 62 -7.31 3.43 -4.29
N THR A 63 -8.60 3.15 -4.10
CA THR A 63 -9.64 3.63 -5.03
C THR A 63 -10.07 5.04 -4.66
N TYR A 64 -10.10 5.92 -5.66
CA TYR A 64 -10.52 7.31 -5.53
C TYR A 64 -11.85 7.52 -6.28
N GLU A 65 -12.75 8.33 -5.72
CA GLU A 65 -14.10 8.58 -6.28
C GLU A 65 -14.08 9.18 -7.69
N SER A 66 -13.04 9.97 -7.99
CA SER A 66 -12.72 10.45 -9.32
C SER A 66 -11.24 10.83 -9.43
N LYS A 67 -10.76 10.95 -10.66
CA LYS A 67 -9.42 11.48 -10.95
C LYS A 67 -9.14 12.83 -10.28
N CYS A 68 -10.13 13.72 -10.22
CA CYS A 68 -9.99 15.02 -9.56
C CYS A 68 -9.72 14.88 -8.05
N PHE A 69 -10.43 13.96 -7.38
CA PHE A 69 -10.19 13.69 -5.96
C PHE A 69 -8.80 13.11 -5.71
N LEU A 70 -8.33 12.22 -6.59
CA LEU A 70 -6.97 11.67 -6.53
C LEU A 70 -5.92 12.80 -6.63
N GLU A 71 -5.98 13.61 -7.69
CA GLU A 71 -5.00 14.68 -7.93
C GLU A 71 -4.97 15.69 -6.78
N ARG A 72 -6.15 16.07 -6.26
CA ARG A 72 -6.24 16.97 -5.10
C ARG A 72 -5.57 16.38 -3.87
N MET A 73 -5.88 15.13 -3.52
CA MET A 73 -5.31 14.49 -2.34
C MET A 73 -3.81 14.24 -2.49
N SER A 74 -3.38 13.84 -3.69
CA SER A 74 -1.97 13.66 -4.04
C SER A 74 -1.18 14.97 -3.88
N CYS A 75 -1.73 16.08 -4.38
CA CYS A 75 -1.16 17.42 -4.19
C CYS A 75 -1.10 17.82 -2.70
N SER A 76 -2.20 17.64 -1.96
CA SER A 76 -2.29 18.05 -0.55
C SER A 76 -1.34 17.27 0.36
N LYS A 77 -1.16 15.97 0.07
CA LYS A 77 -0.24 15.10 0.82
C LYS A 77 1.19 15.10 0.26
N ARG A 78 1.41 15.70 -0.91
CA ARG A 78 2.66 15.60 -1.68
C ARG A 78 3.11 14.15 -1.85
N SER A 79 2.15 13.25 -2.07
CA SER A 79 2.40 11.81 -2.09
C SER A 79 2.86 11.28 -3.45
N GLY A 80 2.73 12.08 -4.52
CA GLY A 80 3.10 11.65 -5.88
C GLY A 80 2.21 10.53 -6.44
N VAL A 81 1.06 10.27 -5.81
CA VAL A 81 0.11 9.26 -6.26
C VAL A 81 -0.55 9.74 -7.55
N THR A 82 -0.57 8.86 -8.55
CA THR A 82 -1.18 9.11 -9.86
C THR A 82 -2.20 8.01 -10.16
N VAL A 83 -2.97 8.15 -11.25
CA VAL A 83 -3.91 7.10 -11.69
C VAL A 83 -3.10 5.94 -12.25
N ALA A 84 -3.30 4.75 -11.68
CA ALA A 84 -2.82 3.49 -12.24
C ALA A 84 -3.72 3.00 -13.38
N TYR A 85 -5.05 2.97 -13.16
CA TYR A 85 -6.06 2.61 -14.17
C TYR A 85 -7.45 3.13 -13.79
N ASP A 86 -8.34 3.22 -14.79
CA ASP A 86 -9.74 3.59 -14.60
C ASP A 86 -10.53 2.44 -13.95
N GLY A 87 -11.41 2.78 -12.98
CA GLY A 87 -12.20 1.82 -12.22
C GLY A 87 -11.78 1.70 -10.76
N HIS A 88 -12.40 0.77 -10.04
CA HIS A 88 -11.99 0.44 -8.68
C HIS A 88 -10.71 -0.39 -8.71
N CYS A 89 -9.92 -0.33 -7.65
CA CYS A 89 -8.76 -1.20 -7.51
C CYS A 89 -9.20 -2.66 -7.37
N ASP A 90 -9.10 -3.42 -8.47
CA ASP A 90 -9.29 -4.87 -8.48
C ASP A 90 -8.07 -5.61 -7.87
N ILE A 91 -8.31 -6.36 -6.79
CA ILE A 91 -7.30 -7.20 -6.12
C ILE A 91 -6.70 -8.25 -7.08
N GLU A 92 -7.45 -8.68 -8.11
CA GLU A 92 -7.01 -9.73 -9.05
C GLU A 92 -6.26 -9.22 -10.28
N LYS A 93 -6.34 -7.93 -10.63
CA LYS A 93 -5.65 -7.35 -11.80
C LYS A 93 -4.54 -6.36 -11.47
N GLY A 94 -4.34 -6.03 -10.19
CA GLY A 94 -3.40 -5.01 -9.73
C GLY A 94 -2.46 -5.42 -8.61
N SER A 95 -2.33 -6.71 -8.28
CA SER A 95 -1.41 -7.15 -7.22
C SER A 95 0.04 -7.26 -7.71
N GLN A 96 0.61 -6.13 -8.10
CA GLN A 96 2.05 -5.92 -8.01
C GLN A 96 2.40 -4.53 -7.48
N CYS A 97 1.64 -4.01 -6.51
CA CYS A 97 2.14 -2.97 -5.60
C CYS A 97 1.51 -3.15 -4.20
N GLY A 98 2.31 -3.67 -3.24
CA GLY A 98 2.20 -3.47 -1.79
C GLY A 98 0.84 -3.58 -1.07
N LEU A 99 0.72 -4.60 -0.21
CA LEU A 99 0.10 -4.59 1.15
C LEU A 99 -1.09 -3.63 1.33
N HIS A 100 -2.32 -4.12 1.56
CA HIS A 100 -2.96 -4.10 2.88
C HIS A 100 -4.13 -5.10 2.95
N ASN A 101 -4.17 -5.80 4.08
CA ASN A 101 -5.17 -6.73 4.57
C ASN A 101 -6.62 -6.22 4.47
N SER A 102 -7.53 -6.99 3.86
CA SER A 102 -8.76 -7.54 4.48
C SER A 102 -10.01 -7.61 3.58
N LEU A 103 -10.66 -8.78 3.71
CA LEU A 103 -12.11 -9.04 3.63
C LEU A 103 -12.77 -9.17 2.25
N SER A 104 -12.63 -10.37 1.69
CA SER A 104 -13.53 -10.95 0.68
C SER A 104 -14.98 -10.99 1.16
N THR A 105 -15.85 -10.19 0.53
CA THR A 105 -17.30 -10.06 0.75
C THR A 105 -18.13 -11.09 -0.02
N THR A 106 -17.86 -12.38 0.16
CA THR A 106 -18.74 -13.44 -0.36
C THR A 106 -19.18 -14.34 0.79
N ARG A 107 -20.50 -14.53 0.93
CA ARG A 107 -21.19 -15.24 2.03
C ARG A 107 -20.93 -16.76 2.09
N ASP A 108 -19.88 -17.23 1.41
CA ASP A 108 -19.29 -18.55 1.56
C ASP A 108 -17.81 -18.40 2.00
N ALA A 109 -17.59 -17.56 3.01
CA ALA A 109 -16.25 -17.25 3.49
C ALA A 109 -15.68 -18.46 4.24
N ASN A 110 -14.87 -19.27 3.55
CA ASN A 110 -13.94 -20.16 4.24
C ASN A 110 -13.09 -19.29 5.17
N PRO A 111 -13.15 -19.48 6.51
CA PRO A 111 -12.40 -18.67 7.46
C PRO A 111 -10.89 -18.69 7.23
N CYS A 112 -10.37 -19.71 6.55
CA CYS A 112 -8.96 -19.80 6.16
C CYS A 112 -8.59 -18.96 4.93
N ASN A 113 -9.56 -18.40 4.21
CA ASN A 113 -9.27 -17.57 3.04
C ASN A 113 -8.64 -16.25 3.49
N GLY A 114 -7.36 -16.04 3.17
CA GLY A 114 -6.59 -14.87 3.62
C GLY A 114 -6.08 -14.95 5.08
N TYR A 115 -6.33 -16.05 5.80
CA TYR A 115 -5.81 -16.25 7.15
C TYR A 115 -4.38 -16.80 7.10
N LEU A 116 -3.40 -15.97 7.42
CA LEU A 116 -1.99 -16.35 7.42
C LEU A 116 -1.60 -16.99 8.76
N CYS A 117 -1.14 -18.24 8.69
CA CYS A 117 -0.56 -18.95 9.82
C CYS A 117 0.96 -18.78 9.82
N ASN A 118 1.52 -18.41 10.97
CA ASN A 118 2.96 -18.19 11.10
C ASN A 118 3.74 -19.50 11.24
N SER A 119 5.03 -19.46 10.88
CA SER A 119 6.02 -20.48 11.20
C SER A 119 5.62 -21.88 10.69
N GLY A 120 5.22 -22.02 9.42
CA GLY A 120 4.93 -23.35 8.83
C GLY A 120 3.62 -24.02 9.27
N ALA A 121 2.79 -23.37 10.09
CA ALA A 121 1.45 -23.86 10.43
C ALA A 121 0.48 -23.78 9.24
N THR A 122 -0.49 -24.68 9.20
CA THR A 122 -1.54 -24.71 8.17
C THR A 122 -2.89 -24.27 8.76
N CYS A 123 -3.64 -23.45 8.02
CA CYS A 123 -4.98 -23.08 8.45
C CYS A 123 -5.97 -24.23 8.25
N LYS A 124 -6.74 -24.54 9.30
CA LYS A 124 -7.86 -25.48 9.30
C LYS A 124 -9.10 -24.82 9.90
N VAL A 125 -10.27 -25.22 9.41
CA VAL A 125 -11.55 -24.72 9.93
C VAL A 125 -12.03 -25.66 11.05
N ARG A 126 -12.18 -25.13 12.26
CA ARG A 126 -12.79 -25.81 13.42
C ARG A 126 -13.97 -24.98 13.91
N ASP A 127 -15.14 -25.59 14.02
CA ASP A 127 -16.37 -24.92 14.51
C ASP A 127 -16.67 -23.59 13.80
N GLY A 128 -16.43 -23.53 12.48
CA GLY A 128 -16.64 -22.33 11.67
C GLY A 128 -15.59 -21.22 11.89
N LYS A 129 -14.46 -21.51 12.55
CA LYS A 129 -13.37 -20.56 12.79
C LYS A 129 -12.06 -21.06 12.18
N ALA A 130 -11.21 -20.12 11.76
CA ALA A 130 -9.85 -20.41 11.34
C ALA A 130 -8.98 -20.74 12.56
N VAL A 131 -8.28 -21.87 12.49
CA VAL A 131 -7.33 -22.32 13.51
C VAL A 131 -6.03 -22.73 12.81
N CYS A 132 -4.90 -22.21 13.31
CA CYS A 132 -3.59 -22.64 12.85
C CYS A 132 -3.16 -23.89 13.61
N GLU A 133 -2.92 -24.96 12.87
CA GLU A 133 -2.45 -26.23 13.42
C GLU A 133 -1.15 -26.63 12.70
N CYS A 134 -0.23 -27.27 13.41
CA CYS A 134 0.97 -27.81 12.77
C CYS A 134 0.58 -28.92 11.78
N PRO A 135 1.23 -29.00 10.61
CA PRO A 135 0.85 -29.97 9.58
C PRO A 135 1.08 -31.41 10.06
N LEU A 136 0.18 -32.30 9.67
CA LEU A 136 0.43 -33.74 9.75
C LEU A 136 1.26 -34.16 8.54
N CYS A 137 2.37 -34.83 8.80
CA CYS A 137 3.35 -35.13 7.75
C CYS A 137 3.38 -36.61 7.38
N PRO A 138 3.43 -36.95 6.09
CA PRO A 138 3.65 -38.33 5.66
C PRO A 138 5.10 -38.76 5.91
N GLU A 139 5.30 -40.07 6.00
CA GLU A 139 6.61 -40.72 6.17
C GLU A 139 7.25 -41.06 4.81
N HIS A 140 7.41 -40.04 3.94
CA HIS A 140 8.23 -40.16 2.73
C HIS A 140 9.57 -39.45 2.94
N HIS A 141 10.60 -39.92 2.23
CA HIS A 141 11.97 -39.47 2.44
C HIS A 141 12.48 -38.70 1.22
N GLU A 142 12.32 -37.38 1.27
CA GLU A 142 12.72 -36.41 0.25
C GLU A 142 13.44 -35.25 0.96
N PRO A 143 14.71 -35.44 1.34
CA PRO A 143 15.37 -34.57 2.30
C PRO A 143 15.50 -33.14 1.78
N VAL A 144 15.40 -32.18 2.70
CA VAL A 144 15.62 -30.76 2.44
C VAL A 144 16.51 -30.15 3.51
N CYS A 145 17.32 -29.17 3.11
CA CYS A 145 18.09 -28.36 4.05
C CYS A 145 17.29 -27.14 4.45
N GLY A 146 17.12 -26.92 5.75
CA GLY A 146 16.51 -25.71 6.29
C GLY A 146 17.49 -24.55 6.34
N SER A 147 16.95 -23.33 6.32
CA SER A 147 17.66 -22.07 6.58
C SER A 147 18.30 -21.99 7.97
N ASP A 148 17.90 -22.88 8.89
CA ASP A 148 18.51 -23.08 10.20
C ASP A 148 19.73 -24.02 10.17
N GLY A 149 20.12 -24.50 8.99
CA GLY A 149 21.24 -25.42 8.79
C GLY A 149 20.95 -26.88 9.16
N ASN A 150 19.70 -27.23 9.45
CA ASN A 150 19.30 -28.60 9.78
C ASN A 150 18.72 -29.32 8.56
N THR A 151 19.01 -30.62 8.45
CA THR A 151 18.40 -31.48 7.43
C THR A 151 17.09 -32.05 7.95
N TYR A 152 16.04 -31.92 7.15
CA TYR A 152 14.71 -32.47 7.43
C TYR A 152 14.41 -33.60 6.44
N SER A 153 13.75 -34.67 6.91
CA SER A 153 13.45 -35.84 6.08
C SER A 153 12.49 -35.55 4.93
N ASN A 154 11.68 -34.49 5.04
CA ASN A 154 10.92 -33.88 3.96
C ASN A 154 10.51 -32.44 4.31
N GLU A 155 10.05 -31.68 3.32
CA GLU A 155 9.59 -30.30 3.49
C GLU A 155 8.43 -30.17 4.50
N CYS A 156 7.54 -31.16 4.58
CA CYS A 156 6.47 -31.14 5.57
C CYS A 156 7.04 -31.19 7.00
N LYS A 157 8.01 -32.07 7.26
CA LYS A 157 8.63 -32.20 8.59
C LYS A 157 9.40 -30.92 8.97
N LEU A 158 9.99 -30.23 8.00
CA LEU A 158 10.54 -28.88 8.18
C LEU A 158 9.45 -27.90 8.64
N LYS A 159 8.33 -27.80 7.90
CA LYS A 159 7.19 -26.94 8.27
C LYS A 159 6.59 -27.30 9.62
N TYR A 160 6.51 -28.59 9.96
CA TYR A 160 6.09 -29.06 11.27
C TYR A 160 7.04 -28.59 12.37
N HIS A 161 8.35 -28.72 12.18
CA HIS A 161 9.33 -28.25 13.15
C HIS A 161 9.31 -26.74 13.32
N SER A 162 9.24 -26.00 12.21
CA SER A 162 9.01 -24.54 12.18
C SER A 162 7.79 -24.15 13.02
N CYS A 163 6.71 -24.92 12.92
CA CYS A 163 5.46 -24.66 13.66
C CYS A 163 5.59 -24.93 15.14
N GLN A 164 6.19 -26.06 15.52
CA GLN A 164 6.41 -26.41 16.92
C GLN A 164 7.33 -25.41 17.63
N GLN A 165 8.40 -24.98 16.98
CA GLN A 165 9.36 -24.02 17.53
C GLN A 165 8.90 -22.56 17.42
N LYS A 166 7.81 -22.29 16.69
CA LYS A 166 7.35 -20.94 16.34
C LYS A 166 8.41 -20.09 15.65
N GLN A 167 9.34 -20.72 14.94
CA GLN A 167 10.40 -20.06 14.18
C GLN A 167 10.16 -20.23 12.70
N ILE A 168 10.38 -19.19 11.91
CA ILE A 168 10.28 -19.29 10.45
C ILE A 168 11.53 -20.00 9.95
N ILE A 169 11.36 -21.22 9.46
CA ILE A 169 12.41 -22.02 8.83
C ILE A 169 11.94 -22.23 7.40
N GLU A 170 12.67 -21.67 6.45
CA GLU A 170 12.46 -21.86 5.01
C GLU A 170 13.39 -22.94 4.48
N VAL A 171 13.02 -23.60 3.38
CA VAL A 171 13.90 -24.51 2.65
C VAL A 171 15.03 -23.68 2.02
N SER A 172 16.27 -23.96 2.40
CA SER A 172 17.46 -23.39 1.76
C SER A 172 17.74 -24.07 0.42
N HIS A 173 17.74 -25.39 0.38
CA HIS A 173 17.86 -26.18 -0.86
C HIS A 173 17.28 -27.59 -0.69
N VAL A 174 17.04 -28.26 -1.82
CA VAL A 174 16.68 -29.68 -1.86
C VAL A 174 17.92 -30.53 -1.58
N GLY A 175 17.76 -31.64 -0.85
CA GLY A 175 18.86 -32.48 -0.37
C GLY A 175 19.23 -32.21 1.08
N ALA A 176 20.16 -33.01 1.62
CA ALA A 176 20.68 -32.78 2.97
C ALA A 176 21.62 -31.56 3.00
N CYS A 177 21.74 -30.86 4.13
CA CYS A 177 22.63 -29.69 4.26
C CYS A 177 24.11 -30.02 4.02
N ASN A 178 24.49 -31.29 4.18
CA ASN A 178 25.85 -31.77 3.94
C ASN A 178 26.05 -32.31 2.51
N ASP A 179 25.02 -32.28 1.66
CA ASP A 179 25.13 -32.64 0.25
C ASP A 179 25.55 -31.39 -0.53
N CYS A 180 26.86 -31.27 -0.81
CA CYS A 180 27.39 -30.26 -1.72
C CYS A 180 27.25 -30.76 -3.16
N THR A 181 26.08 -30.60 -3.77
CA THR A 181 25.86 -30.90 -5.20
C THR A 181 25.40 -29.67 -5.96
#